data_AF-A0A9N8EF61-F1
#
_entry.id   AF-A0A9N8EF61-F1
#
_cell.length_a   1.000
_cell.length_b   1.000
_cell.length_c   1.000
_cell.angle_alpha   90.00
_cell.angle_beta   90.00
_cell.angle_gamma   90.00
#
_symmetry.space_group_name_H-M   'P 1'
#
loop_
_entity.id
_entity.type
_entity.pdbx_description
1 polymer ?
#
loop_
_entity_poly.entity_id
_entity_poly.type
_entity_poly.pdbx_seq_one_letter_code
_entity_poly.pdbx_strand_id
1 'polypeptide(L)'
;MVYHYGVNESSNGFLVSRPFGRQEVTGPPPRSNGTMAGIIRRGRLRCGVGVSSSVPAVEKQQELADGLVGLQGMDVEFCKAVASGLLGSSETLEVVKVANDTKGFSLLQDGQIDILAGAPWNIETEVRELTTGVGFSFSQPYFYITTVVDIVGSNMLSNRCLATRQSDHEWATVVKWIVEAIIFAEENGITKETSNKMPAVSLYGIELSRIFRDAVNDVGDYADIWNRTVPETIPRQGRNLLFDGANPSPLIPIIPGLLEY
;
A
#
# COMPACT_ATOMS: atom_id res chain seq x y z
N MET A 1 32.19 18.91 11.05
CA MET A 1 31.59 18.01 10.05
C MET A 1 30.17 18.51 9.80
N VAL A 2 29.93 19.06 8.62
CA VAL A 2 28.57 19.34 8.15
C VAL A 2 28.06 18.03 7.57
N TYR A 3 27.05 17.42 8.19
CA TYR A 3 26.37 16.26 7.63
C TYR A 3 25.55 16.76 6.43
N HIS A 4 26.02 16.52 5.21
CA HIS A 4 25.13 16.57 4.06
C HIS A 4 24.27 15.30 4.08
N TYR A 5 23.13 15.40 4.77
CA TYR A 5 22.02 14.49 4.54
C TYR A 5 21.59 14.72 3.10
N GLY A 6 22.06 13.88 2.17
CA GLY A 6 21.48 13.79 0.85
C GLY A 6 20.07 13.24 0.97
N VAL A 7 19.12 14.06 1.41
CA VAL A 7 17.71 13.79 1.21
C VAL A 7 17.56 13.71 -0.31
N ASN A 8 17.06 12.60 -0.86
CA ASN A 8 16.74 12.55 -2.28
C ASN A 8 15.79 13.73 -2.58
N GLU A 9 16.35 14.76 -3.23
CA GLU A 9 15.74 16.08 -3.46
C GLU A 9 14.78 16.04 -4.65
N SER A 10 13.92 15.03 -4.71
CA SER A 10 12.77 14.90 -5.60
C SER A 10 12.99 14.43 -7.05
N SER A 11 14.22 14.23 -7.54
CA SER A 11 14.43 13.81 -8.94
C SER A 11 14.40 12.29 -9.17
N ASN A 12 14.80 11.48 -8.18
CA ASN A 12 15.12 10.07 -8.45
C ASN A 12 14.01 9.10 -8.03
N GLY A 13 12.83 9.56 -7.60
CA GLY A 13 11.74 8.69 -7.14
C GLY A 13 12.05 7.88 -5.87
N PHE A 14 11.00 7.32 -5.24
CA PHE A 14 11.13 6.46 -4.04
C PHE A 14 10.38 5.14 -4.18
N LEU A 15 9.47 5.04 -5.16
CA LEU A 15 8.72 3.83 -5.41
C LEU A 15 9.63 2.85 -6.12
N VAL A 16 9.85 1.70 -5.50
CA VAL A 16 10.65 0.62 -6.07
C VAL A 16 10.04 -0.71 -5.66
N SER A 17 10.08 -1.73 -6.50
CA SER A 17 9.67 -3.08 -6.08
C SER A 17 10.85 -3.91 -5.57
N ARG A 18 10.59 -4.87 -4.67
CA ARG A 18 11.60 -5.84 -4.23
C ARG A 18 11.55 -7.07 -5.13
N PRO A 19 12.69 -7.76 -5.36
CA PRO A 19 12.69 -8.99 -6.15
C PRO A 19 11.79 -10.07 -5.54
N PHE A 20 10.93 -10.68 -6.36
CA PHE A 20 10.03 -11.77 -5.94
C PHE A 20 10.73 -13.08 -5.55
N GLY A 21 12.05 -13.18 -5.73
CA GLY A 21 12.83 -14.36 -5.41
C GLY A 21 12.48 -15.58 -6.28
N ARG A 22 12.61 -16.79 -5.70
CA ARG A 22 12.35 -18.06 -6.41
C ARG A 22 10.85 -18.39 -6.39
N GLN A 23 10.20 -18.19 -7.52
CA GLN A 23 8.74 -18.31 -7.69
C GLN A 23 8.23 -19.75 -7.81
N GLU A 24 9.12 -20.70 -8.11
CA GLU A 24 8.77 -22.12 -8.34
C GLU A 24 8.52 -22.91 -7.05
N VAL A 25 8.80 -22.33 -5.89
CA VAL A 25 8.59 -23.00 -4.60
C VAL A 25 7.13 -22.86 -4.18
N THR A 26 6.49 -24.00 -3.90
CA THR A 26 5.13 -24.02 -3.33
C THR A 26 5.22 -23.97 -1.80
N GLY A 27 4.54 -23.00 -1.21
CA GLY A 27 4.40 -22.86 0.24
C GLY A 27 3.13 -23.51 0.77
N PRO A 28 2.94 -23.51 2.10
CA PRO A 28 1.72 -24.04 2.71
C PRO A 28 0.49 -23.22 2.29
N PRO A 29 -0.71 -23.81 2.34
CA PRO A 29 -1.95 -23.06 2.16
C PRO A 29 -2.15 -22.04 3.30
N PRO A 30 -3.06 -21.05 3.12
CA PRO A 30 -3.42 -20.09 4.15
C PRO A 30 -3.74 -20.74 5.49
N ARG A 31 -3.26 -20.14 6.61
CA ARG A 31 -3.63 -20.62 7.95
C ARG A 31 -5.15 -20.56 8.13
N SER A 32 -5.75 -21.69 8.53
CA SER A 32 -7.22 -21.83 8.62
C SER A 32 -7.91 -20.82 9.55
N ASN A 33 -7.21 -20.38 10.59
CA ASN A 33 -7.66 -19.41 11.59
C ASN A 33 -7.02 -18.02 11.40
N GLY A 34 -6.29 -17.79 10.29
CA GLY A 34 -5.69 -16.51 9.94
C GLY A 34 -6.69 -15.53 9.31
N THR A 35 -6.29 -14.27 9.21
CA THR A 35 -7.10 -13.20 8.62
C THR A 35 -7.46 -13.52 7.17
N MET A 36 -6.50 -14.04 6.39
CA MET A 36 -6.69 -14.43 5.00
C MET A 36 -7.79 -15.48 4.83
N ALA A 37 -7.76 -16.57 5.60
CA ALA A 37 -8.82 -17.59 5.57
C ALA A 37 -10.18 -17.03 6.03
N GLY A 38 -10.17 -16.09 6.99
CA GLY A 38 -11.37 -15.36 7.41
C GLY A 38 -12.00 -14.55 6.28
N ILE A 39 -11.18 -13.81 5.51
CA ILE A 39 -11.62 -13.02 4.36
C ILE A 39 -12.18 -13.92 3.26
N ILE A 40 -11.45 -14.98 2.89
CA ILE A 40 -11.87 -15.95 1.87
C ILE A 40 -13.22 -16.58 2.25
N ARG A 41 -13.38 -17.03 3.50
CA ARG A 41 -14.63 -17.64 3.99
C ARG A 41 -15.80 -16.66 3.96
N ARG A 42 -15.54 -15.39 4.29
CA ARG A 42 -16.57 -14.33 4.29
C ARG A 42 -16.87 -13.81 2.87
N GLY A 43 -15.98 -14.05 1.91
CA GLY A 43 -16.09 -13.62 0.53
C GLY A 43 -15.95 -12.10 0.32
N ARG A 44 -15.44 -11.36 1.33
CA ARG A 44 -15.27 -9.91 1.23
C ARG A 44 -14.13 -9.39 2.11
N LEU A 45 -13.38 -8.41 1.60
CA LEU A 45 -12.33 -7.69 2.31
C LEU A 45 -12.89 -6.40 2.90
N ARG A 46 -12.72 -6.18 4.21
CA ARG A 46 -13.09 -4.91 4.86
C ARG A 46 -11.89 -3.98 4.93
N CYS A 47 -11.90 -2.90 4.15
CA CYS A 47 -10.84 -1.90 4.15
C CYS A 47 -11.30 -0.63 4.86
N GLY A 48 -10.60 -0.25 5.94
CA GLY A 48 -10.77 1.05 6.56
C GLY A 48 -10.14 2.14 5.70
N VAL A 49 -10.91 3.15 5.29
CA VAL A 49 -10.42 4.28 4.49
C VAL A 49 -10.78 5.59 5.19
N GLY A 50 -9.76 6.43 5.42
CA GLY A 50 -9.92 7.75 5.98
C GLY A 50 -10.53 8.74 4.98
N VAL A 51 -11.45 9.59 5.43
CA VAL A 51 -11.97 10.69 4.60
C VAL A 51 -11.09 11.92 4.86
N SER A 52 -9.99 12.06 4.11
CA SER A 52 -9.10 13.23 4.22
C SER A 52 -9.43 14.27 3.17
N SER A 53 -9.53 15.54 3.59
CA SER A 53 -9.84 16.68 2.72
C SER A 53 -8.64 17.21 1.93
N SER A 54 -7.43 16.67 2.15
CA SER A 54 -6.19 17.30 1.66
C SER A 54 -5.45 16.56 0.53
N VAL A 55 -5.67 15.27 0.23
CA VAL A 55 -5.15 14.54 -0.96
C VAL A 55 -6.05 13.31 -1.25
N PRO A 56 -6.22 12.76 -2.48
CA PRO A 56 -7.51 12.27 -2.96
C PRO A 56 -7.89 10.92 -2.35
N ALA A 57 -8.51 10.97 -1.18
CA ALA A 57 -9.79 10.33 -0.96
C ALA A 57 -10.87 11.39 -1.26
N VAL A 58 -10.85 12.00 -2.45
CA VAL A 58 -11.88 12.99 -2.80
C VAL A 58 -13.16 12.21 -3.06
N GLU A 59 -14.08 12.40 -2.13
CA GLU A 59 -15.48 12.09 -2.19
C GLU A 59 -16.07 12.62 -3.51
N LYS A 60 -15.98 11.84 -4.59
CA LYS A 60 -16.95 11.99 -5.68
C LYS A 60 -18.27 11.52 -5.09
N GLN A 61 -19.10 12.46 -4.68
CA GLN A 61 -20.52 12.23 -4.43
C GLN A 61 -21.14 11.75 -5.75
N GLN A 62 -21.01 10.47 -6.04
CA GLN A 62 -21.92 9.78 -6.93
C GLN A 62 -23.00 9.19 -6.02
N GLU A 63 -24.17 9.82 -6.04
CA GLU A 63 -25.37 9.31 -5.40
C GLU A 63 -25.73 7.96 -6.04
N LEU A 64 -25.21 6.87 -5.48
CA LEU A 64 -25.80 5.55 -5.68
C LEU A 64 -26.94 5.38 -4.68
N ALA A 65 -28.01 4.73 -5.15
CA ALA A 65 -29.33 4.66 -4.52
C ALA A 65 -29.38 4.10 -3.08
N ASP A 66 -28.28 3.55 -2.55
CA ASP A 66 -28.21 2.88 -1.25
C ASP A 66 -27.34 3.60 -0.19
N GLY A 67 -27.01 4.89 -0.39
CA GLY A 67 -26.36 5.71 0.64
C GLY A 67 -24.88 5.37 0.93
N LEU A 68 -24.28 4.47 0.15
CA LEU A 68 -22.84 4.20 0.14
C LEU A 68 -22.16 5.20 -0.79
N VAL A 69 -21.63 6.28 -0.23
CA VAL A 69 -20.79 7.23 -0.96
C VAL A 69 -19.59 6.49 -1.52
N GLY A 70 -19.46 6.46 -2.86
CA GLY A 70 -18.34 5.86 -3.57
C GLY A 70 -17.04 6.61 -3.28
N LEU A 71 -16.34 6.21 -2.23
CA LEU A 71 -14.99 6.69 -1.98
C LEU A 71 -14.12 6.27 -3.18
N GLN A 72 -13.44 7.25 -3.78
CA GLN A 72 -12.47 7.05 -4.85
C GLN A 72 -11.16 7.70 -4.42
N GLY A 73 -10.04 7.08 -4.77
CA GLY A 73 -8.75 7.56 -4.32
C GLY A 73 -7.66 6.51 -4.34
N MET A 74 -6.41 6.95 -4.16
CA MET A 74 -5.24 6.07 -4.06
C MET A 74 -5.51 4.95 -3.03
N ASP A 75 -5.98 5.32 -1.84
CA ASP A 75 -6.26 4.38 -0.75
C ASP A 75 -7.28 3.30 -1.16
N VAL A 76 -8.36 3.69 -1.84
CA VAL A 76 -9.41 2.77 -2.29
C VAL A 76 -8.89 1.83 -3.38
N GLU A 77 -8.10 2.34 -4.33
CA GLU A 77 -7.52 1.52 -5.40
C GLU A 77 -6.52 0.49 -4.87
N PHE A 78 -5.75 0.83 -3.84
CA PHE A 78 -4.91 -0.16 -3.15
C PHE A 78 -5.73 -1.18 -2.34
N CYS A 79 -6.85 -0.78 -1.71
CA CYS A 79 -7.78 -1.75 -1.11
C CYS A 79 -8.36 -2.70 -2.19
N LYS A 80 -8.73 -2.17 -3.36
CA LYS A 80 -9.24 -2.96 -4.50
C LYS A 80 -8.17 -3.94 -4.97
N ALA A 81 -6.91 -3.51 -5.11
CA ALA A 81 -5.81 -4.39 -5.50
C ALA A 81 -5.71 -5.61 -4.57
N VAL A 82 -5.84 -5.39 -3.25
CA VAL A 82 -5.83 -6.48 -2.26
C VAL A 82 -7.06 -7.38 -2.39
N ALA A 83 -8.25 -6.80 -2.58
CA ALA A 83 -9.48 -7.57 -2.78
C ALA A 83 -9.42 -8.41 -4.07
N SER A 84 -9.01 -7.82 -5.19
CA SER A 84 -8.89 -8.49 -6.48
C SER A 84 -7.82 -9.57 -6.45
N GLY A 85 -6.67 -9.31 -5.83
CA GLY A 85 -5.64 -10.34 -5.69
C GLY A 85 -6.12 -11.54 -4.86
N LEU A 86 -6.80 -11.29 -3.74
CA LEU A 86 -7.16 -12.37 -2.82
C LEU A 86 -8.45 -13.12 -3.22
N LEU A 87 -9.44 -12.39 -3.73
CA LEU A 87 -10.80 -12.88 -3.99
C LEU A 87 -11.17 -12.86 -5.49
N GLY A 88 -10.28 -12.38 -6.35
CA GLY A 88 -10.45 -12.37 -7.81
C GLY A 88 -11.22 -11.18 -8.37
N SER A 89 -11.77 -10.29 -7.54
CA SER A 89 -12.49 -9.08 -7.99
C SER A 89 -12.54 -7.97 -6.93
N SER A 90 -12.42 -6.72 -7.39
CA SER A 90 -12.54 -5.52 -6.56
C SER A 90 -13.95 -5.29 -6.03
N GLU A 91 -14.98 -5.90 -6.64
CA GLU A 91 -16.37 -5.86 -6.18
C GLU A 91 -16.56 -6.57 -4.82
N THR A 92 -15.58 -7.36 -4.39
CA THR A 92 -15.55 -7.99 -3.06
C THR A 92 -15.03 -7.08 -1.96
N LEU A 93 -14.69 -5.83 -2.29
CA LEU A 93 -14.26 -4.82 -1.35
C LEU A 93 -15.45 -4.20 -0.60
N GLU A 94 -15.41 -4.28 0.73
CA GLU A 94 -16.26 -3.52 1.63
C GLU A 94 -15.46 -2.34 2.20
N VAL A 95 -15.79 -1.12 1.79
CA VAL A 95 -15.13 0.09 2.29
C VAL A 95 -15.79 0.52 3.59
N VAL A 96 -15.00 0.59 4.66
CA VAL A 96 -15.42 1.08 5.97
C VAL A 96 -14.86 2.49 6.15
N LYS A 97 -15.76 3.47 6.24
CA LYS A 97 -15.36 4.86 6.50
C LYS A 97 -14.72 4.99 7.88
N VAL A 98 -13.54 5.59 7.93
CA VAL A 98 -12.81 5.85 9.15
C VAL A 98 -12.70 7.36 9.36
N ALA A 99 -13.00 7.81 10.59
CA ALA A 99 -12.99 9.24 10.92
C ALA A 99 -11.58 9.85 10.94
N ASN A 100 -10.59 9.10 11.42
CA ASN A 100 -9.18 9.47 11.49
C ASN A 100 -8.30 8.24 11.74
N ASP A 101 -6.99 8.39 11.58
CA ASP A 101 -6.01 7.29 11.72
C ASP A 101 -6.14 6.56 13.06
N THR A 102 -6.27 7.30 14.17
CA THR A 102 -6.48 6.75 15.52
C THR A 102 -7.66 5.79 15.57
N LYS A 103 -8.83 6.20 15.08
CA LYS A 103 -10.01 5.32 15.05
C LYS A 103 -9.78 4.12 14.12
N GLY A 104 -9.05 4.32 13.03
CA GLY A 104 -8.67 3.26 12.09
C GLY A 104 -7.86 2.16 12.76
N PHE A 105 -6.83 2.54 13.53
CA PHE A 105 -6.02 1.58 14.28
C PHE A 105 -6.83 0.80 15.29
N SER A 106 -7.76 1.44 16.02
CA SER A 106 -8.67 0.72 16.93
C SER A 106 -9.56 -0.28 16.19
N LEU A 107 -10.18 0.11 15.08
CA LEU A 107 -11.01 -0.80 14.26
C LEU A 107 -10.21 -2.00 13.72
N LEU A 108 -8.95 -1.77 13.35
CA LEU A 108 -8.05 -2.81 12.86
C LEU A 108 -7.63 -3.77 13.97
N GLN A 109 -7.30 -3.25 15.15
CA GLN A 109 -6.99 -4.06 16.34
C GLN A 109 -8.17 -4.93 16.76
N ASP A 110 -9.39 -4.36 16.76
CA ASP A 110 -10.63 -5.05 17.12
C ASP A 110 -11.10 -6.08 16.06
N GLY A 111 -10.46 -6.12 14.89
CA GLY A 111 -10.85 -7.00 13.79
C GLY A 111 -12.15 -6.58 13.09
N GLN A 112 -12.57 -5.31 13.27
CA GLN A 112 -13.70 -4.72 12.54
C GLN A 112 -13.34 -4.44 11.08
N ILE A 113 -12.07 -4.13 10.82
CA ILE A 113 -11.49 -4.06 9.46
C ILE A 113 -10.31 -5.04 9.34
N ASP A 114 -9.99 -5.42 8.11
CA ASP A 114 -8.90 -6.35 7.82
C ASP A 114 -7.61 -5.63 7.43
N ILE A 115 -7.74 -4.45 6.82
CA ILE A 115 -6.65 -3.52 6.49
C ILE A 115 -7.11 -2.08 6.75
N LEU A 116 -6.17 -1.20 7.12
CA LEU A 116 -6.37 0.25 7.17
C LEU A 116 -5.52 0.89 6.06
N ALA A 117 -6.16 1.56 5.11
CA ALA A 117 -5.48 2.29 4.04
C ALA A 117 -5.23 3.75 4.45
N GLY A 118 -4.16 4.33 3.91
CA GLY A 118 -3.75 5.70 4.17
C GLY A 118 -3.03 5.88 5.51
N ALA A 119 -2.65 4.79 6.18
CA ALA A 119 -2.04 4.87 7.49
C ALA A 119 -0.61 5.44 7.41
N PRO A 120 -0.22 6.36 8.31
CA PRO A 120 1.14 6.86 8.38
C PRO A 120 2.05 5.79 8.99
N TRP A 121 3.16 5.48 8.32
CA TRP A 121 4.18 4.57 8.84
C TRP A 121 5.31 5.34 9.52
N ASN A 122 5.51 5.07 10.80
CA ASN A 122 6.58 5.61 11.64
C ASN A 122 6.84 4.68 12.85
N ILE A 123 7.92 4.94 13.61
CA ILE A 123 8.29 4.11 14.76
C ILE A 123 7.18 4.03 15.82
N GLU A 124 6.41 5.10 16.02
CA GLU A 124 5.33 5.11 17.00
C GLU A 124 4.24 4.12 16.62
N THR A 125 3.71 4.22 15.41
CA THR A 125 2.65 3.33 14.90
C THR A 125 3.10 1.88 14.70
N GLU A 126 4.37 1.64 14.39
CA GLU A 126 4.92 0.29 14.21
C GLU A 126 5.26 -0.42 15.52
N VAL A 127 5.76 0.31 16.52
CA VAL A 127 6.14 -0.28 17.82
C VAL A 127 4.98 -0.26 18.81
N ARG A 128 4.30 0.89 18.93
CA ARG A 128 3.27 1.11 19.95
C ARG A 128 2.40 2.33 19.61
N GLU A 129 1.38 2.13 18.80
CA GLU A 129 0.41 3.18 18.52
C GLU A 129 -0.28 3.63 19.82
N LEU A 130 -0.40 4.95 20.01
CA LEU A 130 -0.70 5.55 21.32
C LEU A 130 -2.07 5.16 21.89
N THR A 131 -3.05 4.92 21.03
CA THR A 131 -4.44 4.66 21.41
C THR A 131 -4.66 3.20 21.75
N THR A 132 -4.14 2.32 20.92
CA THR A 132 -4.30 0.86 20.99
C THR A 132 -3.25 0.20 21.87
N GLY A 133 -2.11 0.86 22.08
CA GLY A 133 -0.99 0.38 22.89
C GLY A 133 -0.22 -0.79 22.27
N VAL A 134 -0.45 -1.10 20.98
CA VAL A 134 0.18 -2.20 20.24
C VAL A 134 0.82 -1.70 18.94
N GLY A 135 1.71 -2.49 18.38
CA GLY A 135 2.31 -2.24 17.07
C GLY A 135 1.48 -2.78 15.90
N PHE A 136 1.67 -2.18 14.73
CA PHE A 136 1.07 -2.61 13.46
C PHE A 136 2.14 -2.91 12.41
N SER A 137 1.77 -3.66 11.38
CA SER A 137 2.64 -3.94 10.24
C SER A 137 2.18 -3.14 9.03
N PHE A 138 3.14 -2.64 8.25
CA PHE A 138 2.89 -1.75 7.13
C PHE A 138 3.43 -2.32 5.82
N SER A 139 2.74 -2.01 4.71
CA SER A 139 3.34 -2.09 3.38
C SER A 139 4.46 -1.06 3.24
N GLN A 140 5.21 -1.10 2.13
CA GLN A 140 5.94 0.10 1.74
C GLN A 140 4.94 1.25 1.48
N PRO A 141 5.37 2.51 1.62
CA PRO A 141 4.55 3.63 1.22
C PRO A 141 4.20 3.54 -0.26
N TYR A 142 2.91 3.65 -0.56
CA TYR A 142 2.43 3.74 -1.93
C TYR A 142 2.11 5.17 -2.33
N PHE A 143 2.08 6.12 -1.39
CA PHE A 143 1.81 7.52 -1.72
C PHE A 143 2.48 8.44 -0.70
N TYR A 144 2.98 9.58 -1.19
CA TYR A 144 3.63 10.60 -0.39
C TYR A 144 2.94 11.94 -0.58
N ILE A 145 2.55 12.54 0.55
CA ILE A 145 1.92 13.85 0.62
C ILE A 145 2.97 14.89 0.97
N THR A 146 2.98 15.99 0.22
CA THR A 146 3.65 17.22 0.60
C THR A 146 2.61 18.19 1.13
N THR A 147 2.51 18.36 2.44
CA THR A 147 1.76 19.49 3.01
C THR A 147 2.60 20.76 2.91
N VAL A 148 1.97 21.87 2.53
CA VAL A 148 2.58 23.19 2.62
C VAL A 148 2.75 23.56 4.09
N VAL A 149 4.01 23.73 4.48
CA VAL A 149 4.57 24.52 5.60
C VAL A 149 3.63 24.74 6.79
N ASP A 150 3.85 24.00 7.87
CA ASP A 150 3.39 24.40 9.20
C ASP A 150 4.19 25.61 9.72
N ILE A 151 3.70 26.26 10.79
CA ILE A 151 4.22 27.54 11.35
C ILE A 151 5.72 27.47 11.73
N VAL A 152 6.31 26.27 11.73
CA VAL A 152 7.70 25.96 12.06
C VAL A 152 8.60 25.73 10.85
N GLY A 153 8.10 25.86 9.61
CA GLY A 153 8.93 25.68 8.42
C GLY A 153 9.25 24.22 8.09
N SER A 154 8.60 23.24 8.75
CA SER A 154 8.83 21.82 8.51
C SER A 154 7.84 21.29 7.47
N ASN A 155 8.35 20.83 6.33
CA ASN A 155 7.56 20.00 5.43
C ASN A 155 7.30 18.66 6.15
N MET A 156 6.14 18.49 6.80
CA MET A 156 5.71 17.18 7.30
C MET A 156 5.34 16.29 6.10
N LEU A 157 6.36 15.62 5.57
CA LEU A 157 6.20 14.61 4.54
C LEU A 157 5.44 13.43 5.14
N SER A 158 4.17 13.28 4.77
CA SER A 158 3.33 12.18 5.23
C SER A 158 3.38 11.06 4.19
N ASN A 159 3.88 9.90 4.61
CA ASN A 159 3.82 8.68 3.82
C ASN A 159 2.47 7.98 4.08
N ARG A 160 1.96 7.27 3.08
CA ARG A 160 0.68 6.53 3.15
C ARG A 160 0.92 5.07 2.79
N CYS A 161 0.50 4.19 3.70
CA CYS A 161 0.72 2.76 3.63
C CYS A 161 -0.58 1.99 3.91
N LEU A 162 -0.58 0.70 3.59
CA LEU A 162 -1.59 -0.24 4.08
C LEU A 162 -1.10 -0.80 5.42
N ALA A 163 -1.89 -0.64 6.48
CA ALA A 163 -1.62 -1.19 7.79
C ALA A 163 -2.43 -2.48 8.05
N THR A 164 -1.79 -3.41 8.75
CA THR A 164 -2.33 -4.71 9.19
C THR A 164 -1.97 -4.97 10.64
N ARG A 165 -2.66 -5.91 11.29
CA ARG A 165 -2.29 -6.37 12.64
C ARG A 165 -0.93 -7.06 12.60
N GLN A 166 -0.01 -6.65 13.48
CA GLN A 166 1.32 -7.24 13.58
C GLN A 166 1.31 -8.73 14.00
N SER A 167 0.23 -9.19 14.66
CA SER A 167 0.07 -10.59 15.07
C SER A 167 -0.22 -11.57 13.92
N ASP A 168 -0.49 -11.07 12.70
CA ASP A 168 -0.75 -11.88 11.52
C ASP A 168 0.27 -11.59 10.41
N HIS A 169 1.49 -12.10 10.60
CA HIS A 169 2.59 -11.92 9.65
C HIS A 169 2.27 -12.43 8.24
N GLU A 170 1.55 -13.55 8.12
CA GLU A 170 1.12 -14.10 6.83
C GLU A 170 0.25 -13.10 6.07
N TRP A 171 -0.76 -12.52 6.74
CA TRP A 171 -1.61 -11.48 6.14
C TRP A 171 -0.84 -10.21 5.80
N ALA A 172 -0.02 -9.72 6.74
CA ALA A 172 0.83 -8.54 6.53
C ALA A 172 1.74 -8.70 5.29
N THR A 173 2.29 -9.90 5.11
CA THR A 173 3.19 -10.22 4.00
C THR A 173 2.45 -10.19 2.67
N VAL A 174 1.25 -10.80 2.58
CA VAL A 174 0.41 -10.74 1.36
C VAL A 174 0.08 -9.30 0.99
N VAL A 175 -0.41 -8.51 1.95
CA VAL A 175 -0.79 -7.10 1.73
C VAL A 175 0.41 -6.28 1.24
N LYS A 176 1.57 -6.45 1.87
CA LYS A 176 2.81 -5.80 1.45
C LYS A 176 3.17 -6.16 0.00
N TRP A 177 3.18 -7.44 -0.35
CA TRP A 177 3.60 -7.89 -1.68
C TRP A 177 2.62 -7.50 -2.79
N ILE A 178 1.33 -7.30 -2.47
CA ILE A 178 0.40 -6.74 -3.45
C ILE A 178 0.79 -5.29 -3.78
N VAL A 179 1.18 -4.48 -2.80
CA VAL A 179 1.70 -3.12 -3.05
C VAL A 179 2.98 -3.17 -3.89
N GLU A 180 3.92 -4.07 -3.55
CA GLU A 180 5.14 -4.29 -4.36
C GLU A 180 4.80 -4.70 -5.80
N ALA A 181 3.78 -5.53 -6.00
CA ALA A 181 3.37 -6.02 -7.32
C ALA A 181 2.80 -4.92 -8.22
N ILE A 182 2.01 -4.00 -7.67
CA ILE A 182 1.49 -2.85 -8.41
C ILE A 182 2.63 -1.93 -8.88
N ILE A 183 3.64 -1.71 -8.04
CA ILE A 183 4.82 -0.92 -8.39
C ILE A 183 5.70 -1.67 -9.40
N PHE A 184 5.93 -2.97 -9.19
CA PHE A 184 6.67 -3.83 -10.12
C PHE A 184 6.05 -3.82 -11.53
N ALA A 185 4.71 -3.83 -11.59
CA ALA A 185 4.01 -3.81 -12.85
C ALA A 185 4.37 -2.55 -13.65
N GLU A 186 4.38 -1.37 -13.01
CA GLU A 186 4.80 -0.13 -13.65
C GLU A 186 6.28 -0.16 -14.08
N GLU A 187 7.17 -0.61 -13.18
CA GLU A 187 8.62 -0.72 -13.46
C GLU A 187 8.94 -1.59 -14.69
N ASN A 188 8.08 -2.57 -14.98
CA ASN A 188 8.28 -3.53 -16.07
C ASN A 188 7.32 -3.32 -17.25
N GLY A 189 6.55 -2.22 -17.25
CA GLY A 189 5.56 -1.93 -18.29
C GLY A 189 4.48 -3.00 -18.45
N ILE A 190 4.09 -3.64 -17.34
CA ILE A 190 3.00 -4.61 -17.27
C ILE A 190 1.72 -3.84 -16.95
N THR A 191 0.84 -3.74 -17.93
CA THR A 191 -0.46 -3.08 -17.80
C THR A 191 -1.55 -4.07 -17.39
N LYS A 192 -2.77 -3.55 -17.16
CA LYS A 192 -3.98 -4.36 -16.99
C LYS A 192 -4.13 -5.45 -18.06
N GLU A 193 -3.95 -5.11 -19.34
CA GLU A 193 -4.11 -6.00 -20.50
C GLU A 193 -3.02 -7.07 -20.58
N THR A 194 -1.84 -6.79 -20.00
CA THR A 194 -0.69 -7.69 -20.01
C THR A 194 -0.38 -8.28 -18.65
N SER A 195 -1.34 -8.20 -17.71
CA SER A 195 -1.26 -8.72 -16.35
C SER A 195 -0.85 -10.20 -16.26
N ASN A 196 -1.10 -10.98 -17.32
CA ASN A 196 -0.63 -12.37 -17.43
C ASN A 196 0.90 -12.53 -17.43
N LYS A 197 1.66 -11.44 -17.63
CA LYS A 197 3.12 -11.40 -17.48
C LYS A 197 3.57 -11.27 -16.02
N MET A 198 2.66 -11.00 -15.09
CA MET A 198 3.00 -10.96 -13.67
C MET A 198 3.52 -12.31 -13.19
N PRO A 199 4.51 -12.33 -12.29
CA PRO A 199 5.04 -13.56 -11.73
C PRO A 199 3.96 -14.34 -10.97
N ALA A 200 3.86 -15.63 -11.24
CA ALA A 200 3.02 -16.53 -10.44
C ALA A 200 3.76 -16.90 -9.16
N VAL A 201 3.10 -16.83 -7.99
CA VAL A 201 3.74 -17.12 -6.70
C VAL A 201 2.90 -18.08 -5.88
N SER A 202 3.37 -19.32 -5.78
CA SER A 202 2.68 -20.39 -5.04
C SER A 202 3.10 -20.47 -3.55
N LEU A 203 3.83 -19.48 -3.04
CA LEU A 203 4.31 -19.44 -1.65
C LEU A 203 3.19 -19.30 -0.60
N TYR A 204 2.00 -18.83 -1.02
CA TYR A 204 0.80 -18.77 -0.19
C TYR A 204 -0.17 -19.93 -0.48
N GLY A 205 0.33 -20.99 -1.12
CA GLY A 205 -0.47 -22.07 -1.68
C GLY A 205 -0.82 -21.85 -3.16
N ILE A 206 -1.04 -22.94 -3.87
CA ILE A 206 -1.27 -22.95 -5.33
C ILE A 206 -2.52 -22.16 -5.75
N GLU A 207 -3.54 -22.14 -4.88
CA GLU A 207 -4.79 -21.42 -5.12
C GLU A 207 -4.59 -19.90 -5.24
N LEU A 208 -3.56 -19.36 -4.58
CA LEU A 208 -3.21 -17.94 -4.61
C LEU A 208 -2.06 -17.63 -5.58
N SER A 209 -1.70 -18.58 -6.45
CA SER A 209 -0.62 -18.41 -7.43
C SER A 209 -0.81 -17.21 -8.36
N ARG A 210 -2.06 -16.75 -8.53
CA ARG A 210 -2.46 -15.66 -9.42
C ARG A 210 -2.73 -14.33 -8.73
N ILE A 211 -2.44 -14.23 -7.43
CA ILE A 211 -2.75 -13.05 -6.61
C ILE A 211 -2.26 -11.72 -7.23
N PHE A 212 -1.04 -11.68 -7.76
CA PHE A 212 -0.48 -10.46 -8.34
C PHE A 212 -1.03 -10.15 -9.73
N ARG A 213 -1.26 -11.20 -10.54
CA ARG A 213 -1.95 -11.06 -11.83
C ARG A 213 -3.34 -10.48 -11.60
N ASP A 214 -4.09 -11.00 -10.65
CA ASP A 214 -5.49 -10.62 -10.43
C ASP A 214 -5.63 -9.21 -9.88
N ALA A 215 -4.69 -8.79 -9.03
CA ALA A 215 -4.57 -7.39 -8.62
C ALA A 215 -4.38 -6.46 -9.84
N VAL A 216 -3.32 -6.68 -10.62
CA VAL A 216 -3.00 -5.82 -11.80
C VAL A 216 -4.08 -5.89 -12.87
N ASN A 217 -4.67 -7.07 -13.11
CA ASN A 217 -5.75 -7.26 -14.07
C ASN A 217 -6.99 -6.43 -13.73
N ASP A 218 -7.22 -6.10 -12.46
CA ASP A 218 -8.39 -5.33 -12.09
C ASP A 218 -8.07 -3.84 -11.96
N VAL A 219 -7.02 -3.49 -11.21
CA VAL A 219 -6.72 -2.08 -10.90
C VAL A 219 -5.73 -1.43 -11.86
N GLY A 220 -4.94 -2.20 -12.61
CA GLY A 220 -3.85 -1.70 -13.45
C GLY A 220 -2.52 -1.60 -12.70
N ASP A 221 -1.54 -0.95 -13.32
CA ASP A 221 -0.27 -0.62 -12.67
C ASP A 221 -0.37 0.63 -11.78
N TYR A 222 0.74 1.04 -11.16
CA TYR A 222 0.74 2.22 -10.31
C TYR A 222 0.40 3.52 -11.08
N ALA A 223 0.83 3.66 -12.35
CA ALA A 223 0.52 4.82 -13.16
C ALA A 223 -0.97 4.88 -13.51
N ASP A 224 -1.60 3.75 -13.80
CA ASP A 224 -3.05 3.64 -13.99
C ASP A 224 -3.82 4.13 -12.75
N ILE A 225 -3.39 3.68 -11.56
CA ILE A 225 -3.98 4.12 -10.28
C ILE A 225 -3.79 5.62 -10.09
N TRP A 226 -2.59 6.14 -10.33
CA TRP A 226 -2.30 7.58 -10.22
C TRP A 226 -3.22 8.39 -11.14
N ASN A 227 -3.24 8.08 -12.43
CA ASN A 227 -4.00 8.82 -13.44
C ASN A 227 -5.51 8.77 -13.19
N ARG A 228 -6.01 7.68 -12.59
CA ARG A 228 -7.44 7.55 -12.25
C ARG A 228 -7.83 8.33 -10.99
N THR A 229 -6.92 8.48 -10.04
CA THR A 229 -7.26 8.95 -8.67
C THR A 229 -6.76 10.35 -8.36
N VAL A 230 -5.64 10.76 -8.94
CA VAL A 230 -5.03 12.07 -8.73
C VAL A 230 -5.45 13.00 -9.88
N PRO A 231 -6.01 14.18 -9.60
CA PRO A 231 -6.36 15.15 -10.64
C PRO A 231 -5.16 15.49 -11.53
N GLU A 232 -5.37 15.62 -12.83
CA GLU A 232 -4.32 15.96 -13.81
C GLU A 232 -3.60 17.30 -13.50
N THR A 233 -4.23 18.17 -12.71
CA THR A 233 -3.65 19.43 -12.23
C THR A 233 -2.53 19.23 -11.21
N ILE A 234 -2.41 18.03 -10.63
CA ILE A 234 -1.36 17.67 -9.69
C ILE A 234 -0.37 16.75 -10.42
N PRO A 235 0.80 17.27 -10.86
CA PRO A 235 1.77 16.45 -11.57
C PRO A 235 2.34 15.38 -10.64
N ARG A 236 2.58 14.18 -11.20
CA ARG A 236 3.34 13.13 -10.53
C ARG A 236 4.79 13.56 -10.43
N GLN A 237 5.28 13.73 -9.21
CA GLN A 237 6.63 14.25 -8.95
C GLN A 237 7.18 13.75 -7.61
N GLY A 238 8.49 13.95 -7.43
CA GLY A 238 9.14 13.68 -6.16
C GLY A 238 9.11 12.20 -5.78
N ARG A 239 8.76 11.94 -4.52
CA ARG A 239 8.76 10.59 -3.95
C ARG A 239 7.70 9.66 -4.55
N ASN A 240 6.74 10.21 -5.29
CA ASN A 240 5.73 9.43 -5.99
C ASN A 240 6.22 8.92 -7.35
N LEU A 241 7.44 9.24 -7.80
CA LEU A 241 8.04 8.67 -9.00
C LEU A 241 8.67 7.30 -8.72
N LEU A 242 8.76 6.47 -9.76
CA LEU A 242 9.57 5.25 -9.75
C LEU A 242 11.04 5.60 -9.52
N PHE A 243 11.75 4.75 -8.80
CA PHE A 243 13.17 4.88 -8.60
C PHE A 243 13.91 4.60 -9.91
N ASP A 244 14.73 5.55 -10.36
CA ASP A 244 15.42 5.50 -11.65
C ASP A 244 16.74 4.69 -11.64
N GLY A 245 17.07 4.08 -10.49
CA GLY A 245 18.31 3.32 -10.33
C GLY A 245 19.54 4.17 -10.01
N ALA A 246 19.42 5.50 -9.94
CA ALA A 246 20.55 6.39 -9.69
C ALA A 246 21.00 6.38 -8.22
N ASN A 247 22.32 6.28 -8.00
CA ASN A 247 22.90 6.32 -6.66
C ASN A 247 22.82 7.73 -6.03
N PRO A 248 22.54 7.84 -4.72
CA PRO A 248 22.32 6.75 -3.77
C PRO A 248 20.89 6.18 -3.83
N SER A 249 20.79 4.85 -3.70
CA SER A 249 19.51 4.15 -3.55
C SER A 249 18.68 4.76 -2.40
N PRO A 250 17.33 4.86 -2.54
CA PRO A 250 16.45 5.33 -1.48
C PRO A 250 16.50 4.48 -0.20
N LEU A 251 17.13 3.30 -0.27
CA LEU A 251 17.20 2.32 0.82
C LEU A 251 18.56 2.22 1.52
N ILE A 252 19.56 3.06 1.20
CA ILE A 252 20.90 2.93 1.82
C ILE A 252 21.46 4.29 2.27
N PRO A 253 21.47 4.59 3.57
CA PRO A 253 22.45 5.52 4.09
C PRO A 253 23.84 4.87 3.91
N ILE A 254 24.64 5.38 2.98
CA ILE A 254 26.06 5.05 2.94
C ILE A 254 26.66 5.69 4.20
N ILE A 255 26.97 4.88 5.21
CA ILE A 255 27.78 5.34 6.34
C ILE A 255 29.20 5.51 5.79
N PRO A 256 29.74 6.74 5.70
CA PRO A 256 31.13 6.91 5.26
C PRO A 256 32.05 6.19 6.25
N GLY A 257 32.83 5.22 5.77
CA GLY A 257 33.81 4.47 6.58
C GLY A 257 33.45 3.01 6.91
N LEU A 258 32.36 2.45 6.40
CA LEU A 258 32.02 1.01 6.57
C LEU A 258 32.32 0.14 5.33
N LEU A 259 32.99 0.69 4.32
CA LEU A 259 33.55 -0.03 3.18
C LEU A 259 35.05 0.26 3.08
N GLU A 260 35.79 -0.17 4.09
CA GLU A 260 37.18 -0.58 3.91
C GLU A 260 37.22 -2.05 4.27
N TYR A 261 37.37 -2.92 3.26
CA TYR A 261 38.23 -4.11 3.19
C TYR A 261 38.03 -4.78 1.82
#